data_AF-A0ABD1EAJ0-F1
#
_entry.id   AF-A0ABD1EAJ0-F1
#
_cell.length_a   1.000
_cell.length_b   1.000
_cell.length_c   1.000
_cell.angle_alpha   90.00
_cell.angle_beta   90.00
_cell.angle_gamma   90.00
#
_symmetry.space_group_name_H-M   'P 1'
#
loop_
_entity.id
_entity.type
_entity.pdbx_description
1 polymer ?
#
loop_
_entity_poly.entity_id
_entity_poly.type
_entity_poly.pdbx_seq_one_letter_code
_entity_poly.pdbx_strand_id
1 'polypeptide(L)'
;MVQFEDPIPGIQMSKKKARKKRNLDINTKKELRWWEKENIQYAFNLPQVRSRIEKLMGTNYVSLTDRDYMQTLQKRILEDYEEQMNKRIKIREEAEMDRVKNLVLTGKIPLSQAPPEMAQHPVMLIENYCNKLIAERRAKIKIYKVKIPTYLYWDDTPDPPSGLSIESGHIFRQQGEKLCHPIERHLEISEEEALENGYMMPQEDYDKIKYEESLVKQLMECETVEEMYALANDIIGALKTIDESTKVPTDNLSESLAVHSN
;
A
#
# COMPACT_ATOMS: atom_id res chain seq x y z
N MET A 1 39.51 34.53 22.71
CA MET A 1 40.55 33.79 23.45
C MET A 1 39.85 32.73 24.26
N VAL A 2 39.68 31.54 23.68
CA VAL A 2 39.10 30.38 24.36
C VAL A 2 40.25 29.40 24.52
N GLN A 3 40.52 29.07 25.78
CA GLN A 3 41.71 28.35 26.22
C GLN A 3 41.66 26.92 25.68
N PHE A 4 42.72 26.52 24.99
CA PHE A 4 42.99 25.12 24.68
C PHE A 4 43.42 24.44 25.98
N GLU A 5 42.71 23.38 26.36
CA GLU A 5 43.14 22.50 27.44
C GLU A 5 44.42 21.78 27.02
N ASP A 6 45.46 21.91 27.84
CA ASP A 6 46.74 21.26 27.66
C ASP A 6 46.62 19.73 27.73
N PRO A 7 47.43 18.99 26.95
CA PRO A 7 47.37 17.54 26.90
C PRO A 7 47.88 16.92 28.21
N ILE A 8 47.07 16.04 28.79
CA ILE A 8 47.38 15.28 30.00
C ILE A 8 48.69 14.46 29.80
N PRO A 9 49.66 14.54 30.72
CA PRO A 9 50.92 13.83 30.60
C PRO A 9 50.78 12.33 30.94
N GLY A 10 51.18 11.50 29.97
CA GLY A 10 51.94 10.26 30.15
C GLY A 10 51.57 9.30 31.28
N ILE A 11 50.74 8.30 30.98
CA ILE A 11 50.82 6.99 31.62
C ILE A 11 51.40 6.00 30.61
N GLN A 12 52.72 5.99 30.49
CA GLN A 12 53.44 4.88 29.85
C GLN A 12 53.43 3.68 30.81
N MET A 13 52.35 2.91 30.77
CA MET A 13 52.37 1.56 31.34
C MET A 13 53.14 0.63 30.39
N SER A 14 54.48 0.73 30.42
CA SER A 14 55.36 -0.27 29.84
C SER A 14 55.30 -1.55 30.71
N LYS A 15 54.20 -2.29 30.62
CA LYS A 15 54.20 -3.70 31.03
C LYS A 15 54.95 -4.46 29.94
N LYS A 16 56.28 -4.49 30.06
CA LYS A 16 57.09 -5.54 29.43
C LYS A 16 56.58 -6.86 30.02
N LYS A 17 55.54 -7.43 29.41
CA LYS A 17 55.16 -8.81 29.63
C LYS A 17 56.40 -9.59 29.22
N ALA A 18 57.14 -10.06 30.22
CA ALA A 18 58.15 -11.09 30.02
C ALA A 18 57.45 -12.20 29.26
N ARG A 19 57.72 -12.27 27.96
CA ARG A 19 57.25 -13.33 27.09
C ARG A 19 58.03 -14.54 27.58
N LYS A 20 57.47 -15.20 28.60
CA LYS A 20 57.94 -16.48 29.11
C LYS A 20 57.99 -17.35 27.87
N LYS A 21 59.19 -17.56 27.32
CA LYS A 21 59.41 -18.54 26.28
C LYS A 21 58.91 -19.83 26.92
N ARG A 22 57.71 -20.26 26.53
CA ARG A 22 57.31 -21.65 26.72
C ARG A 22 58.31 -22.39 25.86
N ASN A 23 59.44 -22.77 26.45
CA ASN A 23 60.15 -23.96 26.03
C ASN A 23 59.12 -25.07 26.23
N LEU A 24 58.31 -25.27 25.20
CA LEU A 24 57.50 -26.46 25.07
C LEU A 24 58.53 -27.49 24.63
N ASP A 25 59.08 -28.23 25.58
CA ASP A 25 59.99 -29.31 25.28
C ASP A 25 59.23 -30.28 24.36
N ILE A 26 59.64 -30.32 23.09
CA ILE A 26 58.95 -30.98 21.95
C ILE A 26 58.98 -32.52 22.06
N ASN A 27 59.48 -33.11 23.14
CA ASN A 27 59.63 -34.55 23.18
C ASN A 27 59.48 -35.16 24.57
N THR A 28 58.37 -34.85 25.25
CA THR A 28 57.89 -35.78 26.27
C THR A 28 57.24 -36.95 25.54
N LYS A 29 58.03 -37.97 25.20
CA LYS A 29 57.46 -39.29 24.89
C LYS A 29 56.57 -39.64 26.09
N LYS A 30 55.25 -39.65 25.89
CA LYS A 30 54.34 -40.19 26.90
C LYS A 30 54.88 -41.58 27.24
N GLU A 31 55.11 -41.86 28.51
CA GLU A 31 55.50 -43.20 28.94
C GLU A 31 54.38 -44.15 28.52
N LEU A 32 54.65 -44.95 27.49
CA LEU A 32 53.70 -45.94 27.01
C LEU A 32 53.56 -47.03 28.05
N ARG A 33 52.33 -47.49 28.24
CA ARG A 33 52.10 -48.70 29.04
C ARG A 33 52.75 -49.89 28.34
N TRP A 34 53.17 -50.90 29.09
CA TRP A 34 53.91 -52.05 28.52
C TRP A 34 53.13 -52.83 27.43
N TRP A 35 51.79 -52.68 27.39
CA TRP A 35 50.90 -53.28 26.39
C TRP A 35 50.48 -52.31 25.26
N GLU A 36 50.88 -51.04 25.33
CA GLU A 36 50.49 -50.01 24.38
C GLU A 36 51.53 -49.90 23.26
N LYS A 37 51.05 -49.80 22.02
CA LYS A 37 51.94 -49.68 20.84
C LYS A 37 52.32 -48.22 20.61
N GLU A 38 53.53 -48.00 20.10
CA GLU A 38 53.97 -46.67 19.70
C GLU A 38 53.04 -46.07 18.63
N ASN A 39 52.76 -44.77 18.77
CA ASN A 39 51.93 -44.06 17.80
C ASN A 39 52.72 -43.83 16.51
N ILE A 40 52.10 -44.15 15.38
CA ILE A 40 52.70 -43.93 14.06
C ILE A 40 52.60 -42.45 13.72
N GLN A 41 53.75 -41.81 13.55
CA GLN A 41 53.88 -40.38 13.23
C GLN A 41 54.30 -40.21 11.76
N TYR A 42 53.62 -39.33 11.05
CA TYR A 42 53.97 -38.94 9.69
C TYR A 42 54.32 -37.47 9.60
N ALA A 43 55.31 -37.15 8.76
CA ALA A 43 55.61 -35.79 8.33
C ALA A 43 55.17 -35.61 6.87
N PHE A 44 54.61 -34.45 6.56
CA PHE A 44 54.21 -34.12 5.19
C PHE A 44 55.34 -33.43 4.45
N ASN A 45 55.64 -33.89 3.23
CA ASN A 45 56.65 -33.26 2.37
C ASN A 45 56.15 -31.96 1.73
N LEU A 46 54.82 -31.75 1.66
CA LEU A 46 54.21 -30.54 1.10
C LEU A 46 54.34 -29.36 2.09
N PRO A 47 55.03 -28.27 1.73
CA PRO A 47 55.31 -27.17 2.66
C PRO A 47 54.05 -26.43 3.09
N GLN A 48 53.05 -26.31 2.21
CA GLN A 48 51.77 -25.68 2.55
C GLN A 48 51.03 -26.47 3.63
N VAL A 49 50.95 -27.79 3.47
CA VAL A 49 50.30 -28.70 4.43
C VAL A 49 51.07 -28.68 5.76
N ARG A 50 52.40 -28.75 5.69
CA ARG A 50 53.27 -28.65 6.87
C ARG A 50 53.03 -27.35 7.64
N SER A 51 53.06 -26.20 6.98
CA SER A 51 52.81 -24.89 7.63
C SER A 51 51.41 -24.78 8.22
N ARG A 52 50.40 -25.39 7.57
CA ARG A 52 49.02 -25.39 8.06
C ARG A 52 48.88 -26.23 9.32
N ILE A 53 49.46 -27.43 9.32
CA ILE A 53 49.45 -28.31 10.50
C ILE A 53 50.26 -27.70 11.63
N GLU A 54 51.41 -27.09 11.34
CA GLU A 54 52.21 -26.36 12.33
C GLU A 54 51.45 -25.17 12.91
N LYS A 55 50.69 -24.44 12.09
CA LYS A 55 49.81 -23.36 12.56
C LYS A 55 48.67 -23.89 13.44
N LEU A 56 48.03 -25.01 13.07
CA LEU A 56 46.86 -25.55 13.76
C LEU A 56 47.23 -26.32 15.05
N MET A 57 48.29 -27.13 15.00
CA MET A 57 48.68 -28.05 16.08
C MET A 57 49.96 -27.63 16.79
N GLY A 58 50.78 -26.76 16.20
CA GLY A 58 52.10 -26.38 16.73
C GLY A 58 53.20 -27.41 16.44
N THR A 59 52.87 -28.51 15.74
CA THR A 59 53.80 -29.60 15.42
C THR A 59 53.89 -29.82 13.92
N ASN A 60 55.04 -30.32 13.45
CA ASN A 60 55.28 -30.63 12.03
C ASN A 60 54.91 -32.09 11.67
N TYR A 61 54.58 -32.91 12.66
CA TYR A 61 54.18 -34.31 12.52
C TYR A 61 52.72 -34.50 12.94
N VAL A 62 52.08 -35.51 12.34
CA VAL A 62 50.71 -35.95 12.61
C VAL A 62 50.72 -37.38 13.12
N SER A 63 50.06 -37.61 14.26
CA SER A 63 49.85 -38.94 14.84
C SER A 63 48.52 -39.51 14.33
N LEU A 64 48.57 -40.42 13.34
CA LEU A 64 47.35 -40.99 12.74
C LEU A 64 46.65 -42.00 13.65
N THR A 65 47.41 -42.67 14.52
CA THR A 65 46.89 -43.72 15.41
C THR A 65 46.26 -43.15 16.69
N ASP A 66 46.56 -41.89 17.02
CA ASP A 66 46.03 -41.23 18.20
C ASP A 66 44.67 -40.59 17.88
N ARG A 67 43.61 -41.15 18.45
CA ARG A 67 42.24 -40.66 18.27
C ARG A 67 42.08 -39.23 18.76
N ASP A 68 42.64 -38.89 19.91
CA ASP A 68 42.46 -37.57 20.53
C ASP A 68 43.17 -36.50 19.69
N TYR A 69 44.36 -36.84 19.17
CA TYR A 69 45.09 -36.00 18.24
C TYR A 69 44.27 -35.75 16.97
N MET A 70 43.77 -36.81 16.33
CA MET A 70 43.02 -36.70 15.07
C MET A 70 41.70 -35.95 15.23
N GLN A 71 40.97 -36.17 16.34
CA GLN A 71 39.75 -35.41 16.66
C GLN A 71 40.04 -33.93 16.91
N THR A 72 41.11 -33.62 17.64
CA THR A 72 41.53 -32.24 17.89
C THR A 72 41.95 -31.54 16.60
N LEU A 73 42.73 -32.23 15.76
CA LEU A 73 43.15 -31.72 14.45
C LEU A 73 41.94 -31.45 13.55
N GLN A 74 40.99 -32.39 13.46
CA GLN A 74 39.76 -32.23 12.70
C GLN A 74 38.97 -31.02 13.18
N LYS A 75 38.76 -30.89 14.50
CA LYS A 75 38.06 -29.76 15.09
C LYS A 75 38.71 -28.42 14.72
N ARG A 76 40.03 -28.31 14.87
CA ARG A 76 40.75 -27.07 14.53
C ARG A 76 40.75 -26.74 13.03
N ILE A 77 40.78 -27.76 12.16
CA ILE A 77 40.63 -27.55 10.71
C ILE A 77 39.26 -26.94 10.39
N LEU A 78 38.19 -27.46 11.01
CA LEU A 78 36.85 -26.92 10.84
C LEU A 78 36.74 -25.49 11.37
N GLU A 79 37.25 -25.22 12.58
CA GLU A 79 37.28 -23.88 13.18
C GLU A 79 38.03 -22.86 12.29
N ASP A 80 39.21 -23.19 11.76
CA ASP A 80 39.97 -22.29 10.87
C ASP A 80 39.26 -22.07 9.53
N TYR A 81 38.50 -23.05 9.03
CA TYR A 81 37.63 -22.87 7.85
C TYR A 81 36.46 -21.95 8.15
N GLU A 82 35.75 -22.16 9.27
CA GLU A 82 34.65 -21.30 9.72
C GLU A 82 35.12 -19.86 9.94
N GLU A 83 36.27 -19.67 10.58
CA GLU A 83 36.87 -18.35 10.74
C GLU A 83 37.17 -17.67 9.40
N GLN A 84 37.77 -18.40 8.46
CA GLN A 84 38.08 -17.86 7.13
C GLN A 84 36.80 -17.51 6.37
N MET A 85 35.78 -18.34 6.47
CA MET A 85 34.47 -18.07 5.86
C MET A 85 33.82 -16.83 6.50
N ASN A 86 33.77 -16.77 7.82
CA ASN A 86 33.20 -15.65 8.56
C ASN A 86 33.94 -14.33 8.29
N LYS A 87 35.27 -14.37 8.18
CA LYS A 87 36.06 -13.20 7.75
C LYS A 87 35.65 -12.72 6.36
N ARG A 88 35.48 -13.65 5.40
CA ARG A 88 35.03 -13.31 4.04
C ARG A 88 33.61 -12.77 4.00
N ILE A 89 32.71 -13.33 4.82
CA ILE A 89 31.32 -12.85 4.94
C ILE A 89 31.34 -11.42 5.48
N LYS A 90 32.04 -11.16 6.59
CA LYS A 90 32.15 -9.82 7.18
C LYS A 90 32.71 -8.77 6.23
N ILE A 91 33.77 -9.11 5.49
CA ILE A 91 34.34 -8.20 4.48
C ILE A 91 33.29 -7.85 3.41
N ARG A 92 32.48 -8.81 2.98
CA ARG A 92 31.42 -8.55 2.00
C ARG A 92 30.27 -7.76 2.59
N GLU A 93 29.87 -8.05 3.82
CA GLU A 93 28.85 -7.28 4.54
C GLU A 93 29.27 -5.82 4.69
N GLU A 94 30.51 -5.57 5.10
CA GLU A 94 31.07 -4.22 5.23
C GLU A 94 31.11 -3.49 3.88
N ALA A 95 31.55 -4.17 2.81
CA ALA A 95 31.55 -3.61 1.47
C ALA A 95 30.13 -3.28 0.95
N GLU A 96 29.14 -4.15 1.21
CA GLU A 96 27.74 -3.87 0.86
C GLU A 96 27.15 -2.73 1.69
N MET A 97 27.48 -2.66 2.98
CA MET A 97 27.07 -1.55 3.84
C MET A 97 27.61 -0.22 3.33
N ASP A 98 28.89 -0.17 2.96
CA ASP A 98 29.50 1.03 2.38
C ASP A 98 28.90 1.38 1.02
N ARG A 99 28.61 0.38 0.19
CA ARG A 99 27.90 0.57 -1.08
C ARG A 99 26.53 1.20 -0.86
N VAL A 100 25.74 0.69 0.10
CA VAL A 100 24.40 1.23 0.43
C VAL A 100 24.51 2.64 1.02
N LYS A 101 25.48 2.89 1.91
CA LYS A 101 25.75 4.24 2.45
C LYS A 101 25.97 5.24 1.30
N ASN A 102 26.85 4.90 0.36
CA ASN A 102 27.09 5.73 -0.82
C ASN A 102 25.82 5.92 -1.66
N LEU A 103 25.02 4.87 -1.81
CA LEU A 103 23.80 4.93 -2.61
C LEU A 103 22.73 5.87 -2.00
N VAL A 104 22.60 5.87 -0.67
CA VAL A 104 21.76 6.82 0.09
C VAL A 104 22.28 8.24 -0.08
N LEU A 105 23.60 8.47 0.06
CA LEU A 105 24.18 9.80 -0.12
C LEU A 105 24.03 10.34 -1.54
N THR A 106 24.10 9.46 -2.56
CA THR A 106 23.83 9.83 -3.95
C THR A 106 22.33 10.05 -4.24
N GLY A 107 21.44 9.69 -3.32
CA GLY A 107 19.99 9.88 -3.46
C GLY A 107 19.28 8.84 -4.33
N LYS A 108 19.95 7.73 -4.70
CA LYS A 108 19.31 6.64 -5.46
C LYS A 108 18.42 5.75 -4.58
N ILE A 109 18.71 5.69 -3.28
CA ILE A 109 17.87 5.04 -2.26
C ILE A 109 17.22 6.13 -1.41
N PRO A 110 15.91 6.05 -1.13
CA PRO A 110 15.26 6.97 -0.21
C PRO A 110 15.76 6.75 1.22
N LEU A 111 15.85 7.83 1.98
CA LEU A 111 16.42 7.82 3.33
C LEU A 111 15.59 7.02 4.36
N SER A 112 14.33 6.68 4.04
CA SER A 112 13.53 5.75 4.85
C SER A 112 14.11 4.34 4.91
N GLN A 113 14.86 3.94 3.88
CA GLN A 113 15.53 2.64 3.79
C GLN A 113 17.02 2.75 4.12
N ALA A 114 17.46 3.86 4.73
CA ALA A 114 18.85 4.05 5.09
C ALA A 114 19.29 3.02 6.17
N PRO A 115 20.52 2.50 6.08
CA PRO A 115 21.05 1.62 7.11
C PRO A 115 21.10 2.29 8.49
N PRO A 116 20.87 1.54 9.59
CA PRO A 116 20.82 2.11 10.94
C PRO A 116 22.16 2.74 11.37
N GLU A 117 23.29 2.24 10.86
CA GLU A 117 24.62 2.81 11.11
C GLU A 117 24.73 4.27 10.63
N MET A 118 23.93 4.70 9.66
CA MET A 118 23.93 6.08 9.17
C MET A 118 23.15 7.06 10.03
N ALA A 119 22.48 6.62 11.11
CA ALA A 119 21.60 7.48 11.89
C ALA A 119 22.30 8.74 12.44
N GLN A 120 23.60 8.67 12.72
CA GLN A 120 24.41 9.80 13.21
C GLN A 120 24.96 10.70 12.09
N HIS A 121 24.78 10.32 10.82
CA HIS A 121 25.24 11.10 9.69
C HIS A 121 24.47 12.44 9.61
N PRO A 122 25.12 13.59 9.30
CA PRO A 122 24.46 14.90 9.29
C PRO A 122 23.25 14.95 8.36
N VAL A 123 23.31 14.28 7.20
CA VAL A 123 22.17 14.18 6.25
C VAL A 123 20.95 13.57 6.92
N MET A 124 21.13 12.48 7.69
CA MET A 124 20.04 11.83 8.42
C MET A 124 19.52 12.71 9.57
N LEU A 125 20.42 13.37 10.31
CA LEU A 125 20.03 14.25 11.42
C LEU A 125 19.18 15.42 10.94
N ILE A 126 19.58 16.06 9.83
CA ILE A 126 18.86 17.18 9.23
C ILE A 126 17.48 16.71 8.76
N GLU A 127 17.41 15.60 8.03
CA GLU A 127 16.14 15.08 7.54
C GLU A 127 15.21 14.70 8.69
N ASN A 128 15.72 14.00 9.71
CA ASN A 128 14.94 13.66 10.90
C ASN A 128 14.39 14.91 11.60
N TYR A 129 15.18 15.98 11.67
CA TYR A 129 14.75 17.25 12.22
C TYR A 129 13.66 17.91 11.35
N CYS A 130 13.85 17.95 10.03
CA CYS A 130 12.83 18.46 9.10
C CYS A 130 11.53 17.65 9.17
N ASN A 131 11.62 16.32 9.20
CA ASN A 131 10.48 15.42 9.30
C ASN A 131 9.69 15.64 10.60
N LYS A 132 10.38 15.90 11.73
CA LYS A 132 9.73 16.29 12.99
C LYS A 132 8.95 17.58 12.85
N LEU A 133 9.56 18.63 12.30
CA LEU A 133 8.88 19.93 12.09
C LEU A 133 7.68 19.81 11.12
N ILE A 134 7.82 18.99 10.08
CA ILE A 134 6.73 18.71 9.13
C ILE A 134 5.60 17.96 9.83
N ALA A 135 5.91 16.96 10.65
CA ALA A 135 4.92 16.20 11.41
C ALA A 135 4.18 17.11 12.42
N GLU A 136 4.88 17.97 13.15
CA GLU A 136 4.27 18.94 14.06
C GLU A 136 3.35 19.92 13.32
N ARG A 137 3.76 20.39 12.14
CA ARG A 137 2.90 21.23 11.30
C ARG A 137 1.68 20.45 10.80
N ARG A 138 1.87 19.25 10.26
CA ARG A 138 0.77 18.41 9.75
C ARG A 138 -0.23 18.04 10.84
N ALA A 139 0.23 17.77 12.07
CA ALA A 139 -0.64 17.48 13.21
C ALA A 139 -1.53 18.68 13.60
N LYS A 140 -1.07 19.93 13.37
CA LYS A 140 -1.85 21.14 13.62
C LYS A 140 -2.86 21.45 12.52
N ILE A 141 -2.70 20.87 11.32
CA ILE A 141 -3.62 21.08 10.21
C ILE A 141 -4.89 20.26 10.47
N LYS A 142 -5.99 20.95 10.75
CA LYS A 142 -7.32 20.34 10.85
C LYS A 142 -7.82 20.00 9.45
N ILE A 143 -7.71 18.73 9.07
CA ILE A 143 -8.29 18.23 7.81
C ILE A 143 -9.79 18.01 8.05
N TYR A 144 -10.62 18.87 7.47
CA TYR A 144 -12.06 18.63 7.41
C TYR A 144 -12.32 17.47 6.44
N LYS A 145 -12.75 16.34 6.99
CA LYS A 145 -13.28 15.24 6.17
C LYS A 145 -14.71 15.59 5.78
N VAL A 146 -14.97 15.71 4.49
CA VAL A 146 -16.35 15.80 3.98
C VAL A 146 -17.05 14.49 4.35
N LYS A 147 -18.20 14.57 5.00
CA LYS A 147 -19.06 13.39 5.23
C LYS A 147 -19.70 13.05 3.90
N ILE A 148 -19.08 12.14 3.15
CA ILE A 148 -19.69 11.56 1.96
C ILE A 148 -20.80 10.61 2.45
N PRO A 149 -22.08 10.83 2.09
CA PRO A 149 -23.14 9.91 2.46
C PRO A 149 -22.89 8.54 1.85
N THR A 150 -23.04 7.49 2.65
CA THR A 150 -22.71 6.09 2.30
C THR A 150 -23.46 5.56 1.07
N TYR A 151 -24.57 6.20 0.67
CA TYR A 151 -25.45 5.72 -0.41
C TYR A 151 -25.73 6.75 -1.51
N LEU A 152 -24.96 7.84 -1.60
CA LEU A 152 -25.28 8.88 -2.59
C LEU A 152 -25.03 8.42 -4.03
N TYR A 153 -24.07 7.50 -4.24
CA TYR A 153 -23.76 6.91 -5.53
C TYR A 153 -23.33 5.45 -5.36
N TRP A 154 -23.90 4.55 -6.16
CA TRP A 154 -23.33 3.22 -6.39
C TRP A 154 -22.35 3.35 -7.54
N ASP A 155 -21.06 3.23 -7.26
CA ASP A 155 -20.01 3.18 -8.28
C ASP A 155 -19.55 1.73 -8.44
N ASP A 156 -19.87 1.14 -9.59
CA ASP A 156 -19.43 -0.22 -9.95
C ASP A 156 -17.99 -0.23 -10.50
N THR A 157 -17.34 0.93 -10.58
CA THR A 157 -15.98 1.05 -11.08
C THR A 157 -15.00 0.79 -9.93
N PRO A 158 -14.20 -0.29 -9.96
CA PRO A 158 -13.17 -0.50 -8.95
C PRO A 158 -12.12 0.62 -9.03
N ASP A 159 -11.75 1.17 -7.87
CA ASP A 159 -10.77 2.26 -7.78
C ASP A 159 -9.46 1.85 -8.49
N PRO A 160 -8.84 2.75 -9.29
CA PRO A 160 -7.52 2.49 -9.85
C PRO A 160 -6.48 2.37 -8.73
N PRO A 161 -5.38 1.62 -8.93
CA PRO A 161 -4.37 1.31 -7.90
C PRO A 161 -3.55 2.52 -7.40
N SER A 162 -3.99 3.74 -7.68
CA SER A 162 -3.31 5.00 -7.39
C SER A 162 -3.30 5.41 -5.91
N GLY A 163 -3.96 4.66 -5.02
CA GLY A 163 -3.99 4.94 -3.58
C GLY A 163 -4.78 6.20 -3.18
N LEU A 164 -5.48 6.83 -4.14
CA LEU A 164 -6.51 7.84 -3.91
C LEU A 164 -7.87 7.17 -3.71
N SER A 165 -7.92 6.14 -2.85
CA SER A 165 -9.13 5.35 -2.70
C SER A 165 -10.17 6.08 -1.87
N ILE A 166 -11.44 5.96 -2.30
CA ILE A 166 -12.59 6.49 -1.56
C ILE A 166 -13.08 5.45 -0.54
N GLU A 167 -12.15 4.63 -0.04
CA GLU A 167 -12.32 3.42 0.77
C GLU A 167 -13.14 3.63 2.05
N SER A 168 -13.28 4.86 2.54
CA SER A 168 -14.01 5.14 3.77
C SER A 168 -15.55 5.11 3.62
N GLY A 169 -16.09 5.07 2.40
CA GLY A 169 -17.54 5.25 2.19
C GLY A 169 -18.20 4.38 1.11
N HIS A 170 -17.44 3.65 0.29
CA HIS A 170 -17.99 2.87 -0.81
C HIS A 170 -18.08 1.39 -0.42
N ILE A 171 -19.29 0.85 -0.46
CA ILE A 171 -19.53 -0.58 -0.37
C ILE A 171 -19.66 -1.09 -1.81
N PHE A 172 -18.67 -1.84 -2.29
CA PHE A 172 -18.76 -2.48 -3.60
C PHE A 172 -19.81 -3.61 -3.57
N ARG A 173 -20.56 -3.75 -4.67
CA ARG A 173 -21.51 -4.86 -4.85
C ARG A 173 -20.76 -6.20 -4.78
N GLN A 174 -21.31 -7.18 -4.05
CA GLN A 174 -20.73 -8.52 -4.03
C GLN A 174 -20.81 -9.14 -5.43
N GLN A 175 -19.74 -9.84 -5.85
CA GLN A 175 -19.70 -10.49 -7.16
C GLN A 175 -20.84 -11.52 -7.26
N GLY A 176 -21.85 -11.23 -8.09
CA GLY A 176 -23.00 -12.11 -8.34
C GLY A 176 -24.36 -11.56 -7.95
N GLU A 177 -24.44 -10.37 -7.35
CA GLU A 177 -25.72 -9.71 -7.13
C GLU A 177 -26.28 -9.18 -8.47
N LYS A 178 -27.46 -9.67 -8.87
CA LYS A 178 -28.10 -9.25 -10.12
C LYS A 178 -28.59 -7.81 -9.97
N LEU A 179 -28.14 -6.91 -10.84
CA LEU A 179 -28.54 -5.49 -10.84
C LEU A 179 -30.07 -5.31 -10.95
N CYS A 180 -30.71 -6.16 -11.75
CA CYS A 180 -32.15 -6.14 -11.99
C CYS A 180 -32.67 -7.58 -11.96
N HIS A 181 -33.89 -7.73 -11.44
CA HIS A 181 -34.64 -8.97 -11.64
C HIS A 181 -35.18 -9.02 -13.08
N PRO A 182 -35.24 -10.21 -13.71
CA PRO A 182 -35.86 -10.36 -15.02
C PRO A 182 -37.29 -9.83 -15.01
N ILE A 183 -37.71 -9.20 -16.11
CA ILE A 183 -39.02 -8.54 -16.21
C ILE A 183 -40.18 -9.54 -16.05
N GLU A 184 -39.94 -10.82 -16.36
CA GLU A 184 -40.91 -11.90 -16.19
C GLU A 184 -41.42 -12.03 -14.75
N ARG A 185 -40.57 -11.73 -13.74
CA ARG A 185 -40.97 -11.74 -12.31
C ARG A 185 -42.05 -10.70 -11.99
N HIS A 186 -42.14 -9.62 -12.76
CA HIS A 186 -43.11 -8.55 -12.55
C HIS A 186 -44.34 -8.64 -13.48
N LEU A 187 -44.29 -9.51 -14.48
CA LEU A 187 -45.39 -9.70 -15.44
C LEU A 187 -46.44 -10.73 -14.99
N GLU A 188 -46.08 -11.63 -14.07
CA GLU A 188 -46.97 -12.70 -13.57
C GLU A 188 -47.71 -12.33 -12.27
N ILE A 189 -47.65 -11.09 -11.84
CA ILE A 189 -48.29 -10.64 -10.59
C ILE A 189 -49.80 -10.50 -10.84
N SER A 190 -50.61 -11.30 -10.14
CA SER A 190 -52.08 -11.14 -10.14
C SER A 190 -52.45 -9.73 -9.64
N GLU A 191 -53.53 -9.14 -10.15
CA GLU A 191 -53.98 -7.79 -9.74
C GLU A 191 -54.11 -7.64 -8.22
N GLU A 192 -54.47 -8.73 -7.53
CA GLU A 192 -54.56 -8.82 -6.06
C GLU A 192 -53.18 -8.72 -5.38
N GLU A 193 -52.16 -9.39 -5.91
CA GLU A 193 -50.79 -9.32 -5.39
C GLU A 193 -50.10 -8.00 -5.73
N ALA A 194 -50.50 -7.35 -6.83
CA ALA A 194 -50.01 -6.02 -7.20
C ALA A 194 -50.58 -4.93 -6.27
N LEU A 195 -51.82 -5.09 -5.81
CA LEU A 195 -52.45 -4.24 -4.81
C LEU A 195 -51.77 -4.37 -3.44
N GLU A 196 -51.50 -5.61 -3.02
CA GLU A 196 -50.86 -5.90 -1.72
C GLU A 196 -49.39 -5.43 -1.67
N ASN A 197 -48.67 -5.55 -2.79
CA ASN A 197 -47.30 -5.02 -2.92
C ASN A 197 -47.24 -3.50 -3.15
N GLY A 198 -48.39 -2.81 -3.26
CA GLY A 198 -48.48 -1.36 -3.42
C GLY A 198 -48.12 -0.84 -4.82
N TYR A 199 -48.06 -1.72 -5.82
CA TYR A 199 -47.83 -1.34 -7.22
C TYR A 199 -49.11 -0.88 -7.93
N MET A 200 -50.28 -1.27 -7.42
CA MET A 200 -51.61 -0.87 -7.92
C MET A 200 -52.45 -0.26 -6.80
N MET A 201 -53.25 0.75 -7.11
CA MET A 201 -54.13 1.43 -6.17
C MET A 201 -55.55 0.86 -6.26
N PRO A 202 -56.32 0.77 -5.16
CA PRO A 202 -57.71 0.34 -5.23
C PRO A 202 -58.51 1.26 -6.16
N GLN A 203 -59.42 0.67 -6.93
CA GLN A 203 -60.13 1.35 -8.02
C GLN A 203 -60.89 2.60 -7.54
N GLU A 204 -61.42 2.56 -6.33
CA GLU A 204 -62.09 3.68 -5.67
C GLU A 204 -61.18 4.90 -5.45
N ASP A 205 -59.89 4.67 -5.20
CA ASP A 205 -58.92 5.73 -5.01
C ASP A 205 -58.37 6.24 -6.36
N TYR A 206 -58.29 5.36 -7.36
CA TYR A 206 -57.97 5.77 -8.73
C TYR A 206 -59.04 6.73 -9.30
N ASP A 207 -60.33 6.45 -9.06
CA ASP A 207 -61.44 7.30 -9.50
C ASP A 207 -61.49 8.65 -8.76
N LYS A 208 -60.94 8.74 -7.54
CA LYS A 208 -60.75 10.01 -6.82
C LYS A 208 -59.55 10.80 -7.33
N ILE A 209 -58.50 10.11 -7.77
CA ILE A 209 -57.26 10.75 -8.27
C ILE A 209 -57.45 11.23 -9.71
N LYS A 210 -58.25 10.53 -10.50
CA LYS A 210 -58.67 11.00 -11.82
C LYS A 210 -59.54 12.24 -11.63
N TYR A 211 -58.89 13.40 -11.63
CA TYR A 211 -59.56 14.69 -11.52
C TYR A 211 -60.40 14.92 -12.77
N GLU A 212 -61.71 14.78 -12.60
CA GLU A 212 -62.68 15.28 -13.56
C GLU A 212 -63.14 16.65 -13.07
N GLU A 213 -62.87 17.69 -13.86
CA GLU A 213 -63.30 19.06 -13.54
C GLU A 213 -64.81 19.11 -13.36
N SER A 214 -65.26 19.89 -12.37
CA SER A 214 -66.69 19.98 -12.00
C SER A 214 -67.58 20.37 -13.19
N LEU A 215 -67.08 21.21 -14.10
CA LEU A 215 -67.79 21.64 -15.30
C LEU A 215 -67.94 20.50 -16.33
N VAL A 216 -66.96 19.60 -16.41
CA VAL A 216 -67.01 18.44 -17.31
C VAL A 216 -68.04 17.42 -16.81
N LYS A 217 -68.17 17.25 -15.48
CA LYS A 217 -69.24 16.41 -14.89
C LYS A 217 -70.62 17.00 -15.18
N GLN A 218 -70.78 18.30 -15.01
CA GLN A 218 -72.04 19.01 -15.31
C GLN A 218 -72.43 18.87 -16.79
N LEU A 219 -71.45 18.95 -17.70
CA LEU A 219 -71.68 18.77 -19.13
C LEU A 219 -72.18 17.36 -19.50
N MET A 220 -71.74 16.33 -18.77
CA MET A 220 -72.21 14.95 -18.96
C MET A 220 -73.63 14.71 -18.42
N GLU A 221 -74.08 15.54 -17.46
CA GLU A 221 -75.39 15.43 -16.81
C GLU A 221 -76.48 16.30 -17.50
N CYS A 222 -76.12 17.20 -18.42
CA CYS A 222 -77.07 18.08 -19.11
C CYS A 222 -78.04 17.32 -20.03
N GLU A 223 -79.34 17.47 -19.80
CA GLU A 223 -80.39 16.84 -20.62
C GLU A 223 -80.74 17.67 -21.88
N THR A 224 -80.42 18.98 -21.89
CA THR A 224 -80.75 19.90 -22.99
C THR A 224 -79.52 20.31 -23.79
N VAL A 225 -79.70 20.40 -25.11
CA VAL A 225 -78.59 20.65 -26.05
C VAL A 225 -78.07 22.09 -25.94
N GLU A 226 -78.93 23.07 -25.65
CA GLU A 226 -78.53 24.48 -25.54
C GLU A 226 -77.64 24.74 -24.31
N GLU A 227 -77.94 24.12 -23.17
CA GLU A 227 -77.14 24.21 -21.94
C GLU A 227 -75.78 23.53 -22.11
N MET A 228 -75.74 22.40 -22.79
CA MET A 228 -74.50 21.70 -23.12
C MET A 228 -73.54 22.59 -23.95
N TYR A 229 -74.05 23.29 -24.97
CA TYR A 229 -73.23 24.19 -25.78
C TYR A 229 -72.78 25.44 -25.03
N ALA A 230 -73.59 25.96 -24.10
CA ALA A 230 -73.19 27.07 -23.25
C ALA A 230 -72.01 26.69 -22.32
N LEU A 231 -72.12 25.55 -21.63
CA LEU A 231 -71.05 25.05 -20.76
C LEU A 231 -69.80 24.66 -21.56
N ALA A 232 -69.94 24.09 -22.75
CA ALA A 232 -68.81 23.78 -23.63
C ALA A 232 -68.05 25.05 -24.06
N ASN A 233 -68.77 26.14 -24.32
CA ASN A 233 -68.16 27.43 -24.66
C ASN A 233 -67.43 28.05 -23.47
N ASP A 234 -67.90 27.87 -22.23
CA ASP A 234 -67.19 28.35 -21.05
C ASP A 234 -65.90 27.56 -20.79
N ILE A 235 -65.93 26.23 -20.97
CA ILE A 235 -64.75 25.36 -20.85
C ILE A 235 -63.71 25.71 -21.91
N ILE A 236 -64.11 25.81 -23.18
CA ILE A 236 -63.18 26.06 -24.31
C ILE A 236 -62.79 27.55 -24.40
N GLY A 237 -63.69 28.46 -24.01
CA GLY A 237 -63.48 29.91 -24.04
C GLY A 237 -62.35 30.35 -23.12
N ALA A 238 -62.20 29.70 -21.97
CA ALA A 238 -61.08 29.94 -21.05
C ALA A 238 -59.71 29.53 -21.65
N LEU A 239 -59.66 28.55 -22.55
CA LEU A 239 -58.42 28.11 -23.20
C LEU A 239 -57.99 29.04 -24.34
N LYS A 240 -58.95 29.61 -25.09
CA LYS A 240 -58.65 30.56 -26.19
C LYS A 240 -57.99 31.86 -25.71
N THR A 241 -58.27 32.32 -24.50
CA THR A 241 -57.70 33.57 -23.96
C THR A 241 -56.24 33.42 -23.52
N ILE A 242 -55.77 32.20 -23.23
CA ILE A 242 -54.38 31.93 -22.82
C ILE A 242 -53.44 31.95 -24.05
N ASP A 243 -53.89 31.42 -25.19
CA ASP A 243 -53.13 31.40 -26.46
C ASP A 243 -52.96 32.79 -27.11
N GLU A 244 -53.78 33.78 -26.74
CA GLU A 244 -53.63 35.16 -27.23
C GLU A 244 -52.56 35.96 -26.47
N SER A 245 -52.19 35.54 -25.25
CA SER A 245 -51.17 36.22 -24.44
C SER A 245 -49.72 35.94 -24.87
N THR A 246 -49.48 34.95 -25.73
CA THR A 246 -48.13 34.52 -26.17
C THR A 246 -47.78 34.93 -27.61
N LYS A 247 -48.65 35.66 -28.33
CA LYS A 247 -48.34 36.18 -29.67
C LYS A 247 -47.53 37.47 -29.59
N VAL A 248 -46.25 37.40 -29.96
CA VAL A 248 -45.37 38.55 -30.20
C VAL A 248 -45.88 39.34 -31.42
N PRO A 249 -45.96 40.68 -31.40
CA PRO A 249 -46.41 41.46 -32.56
C PRO A 249 -45.40 41.37 -33.71
N THR A 250 -45.80 40.86 -34.88
CA THR A 250 -45.01 40.94 -36.11
C THR A 250 -45.50 42.11 -36.95
N ASP A 251 -44.63 43.12 -37.09
CA ASP A 251 -44.83 44.25 -37.99
C ASP A 251 -44.85 43.83 -39.47
N ASN A 252 -45.70 44.55 -40.19
CA ASN A 252 -46.02 44.47 -41.61
C ASN A 252 -44.79 44.42 -42.54
N LEU A 253 -44.75 43.46 -43.47
CA LEU A 253 -43.98 43.54 -44.72
C LEU A 253 -44.48 42.46 -45.71
N SER A 254 -45.41 42.82 -46.60
CA SER A 254 -45.39 42.44 -48.03
C SER A 254 -46.78 42.57 -48.69
N GLU A 255 -47.15 43.78 -49.13
CA GLU A 255 -48.14 43.89 -50.22
C GLU A 255 -47.92 45.19 -51.02
N SER A 256 -46.78 45.24 -51.73
CA SER A 256 -46.68 46.02 -52.97
C SER A 256 -46.27 45.05 -54.07
N LEU A 257 -47.31 44.44 -54.66
CA LEU A 257 -47.24 43.58 -55.82
C LEU A 257 -46.70 44.34 -57.04
N ALA A 258 -45.71 43.72 -57.68
CA ALA A 258 -45.67 43.43 -59.11
C ALA A 258 -46.49 44.33 -60.06
N VAL A 259 -45.80 45.16 -60.84
CA VAL A 259 -46.00 45.31 -62.29
C VAL A 259 -44.64 45.78 -62.85
N HIS A 260 -44.04 45.04 -63.78
CA HIS A 260 -43.14 45.49 -64.89
C HIS A 260 -42.58 44.22 -65.58
N SER A 261 -43.41 43.62 -66.43
CA SER A 261 -42.95 42.87 -67.61
C SER A 261 -43.94 43.12 -68.74
N ASN A 262 -43.71 44.22 -69.45
CA ASN A 262 -43.79 44.41 -70.90
C ASN A 262 -43.50 45.87 -71.25
#